data_AF-A0A0L0UXH7-F1
#
_entry.id   AF-A0A0L0UXH7-F1
#
_cell.length_a   1.000
_cell.length_b   1.000
_cell.length_c   1.000
_cell.angle_alpha   90.00
_cell.angle_beta   90.00
_cell.angle_gamma   90.00
#
_symmetry.space_group_name_H-M   'P 1'
#
loop_
_entity.id
_entity.type
_entity.pdbx_description
1 polymer ?
#
loop_
_entity_poly.entity_id
_entity_poly.type
_entity_poly.pdbx_seq_one_letter_code
_entity_poly.pdbx_strand_id
1 'polypeptide(L)'
;MSAFTSLSGALLLALSLNHVSAQIPANVSPCVRNCATVKVSEGYCSNPQIFGAAYDQCLRQNCNQADIAAGLPLTPVICGAAGNTTPPTGAPGANTTAPLPSGTPVPAGNTTGAIPNALRAAGAGTLATIIGSPAGQSYVSQLQQGPHTVFAPVDSALAQLPLNSTSPADLTALLNYHTVPGTLDVARLPPNGHAIVRTALRGAPHVNLPANDSQVIVLAAQPNGVLTIIEHTRNITVSNATRADNLEIAAIPNALTIPGTIAATASAVPELSSLAAAVNTVSPQLFGELDQTPGLTIFAPVNAALTNLPPNTNFQGVLLNHIVNGTVLYSTTIANVTTATSAGGSRIDFINNATGTYARSGDRTLLIVQSDLITRNGVIHLVNGLFEPSSATPSFPLVNQNNQTETAGITQVEGANLTSPAAQNAQSAGLRSASFPGSFVTGFAMLLLGAFVL
;
A
#
# COMPACT_ATOMS: atom_id res chain seq x y z
N MET A 1 -40.64 -11.21 24.79
CA MET A 1 -39.88 -12.44 24.48
C MET A 1 -39.50 -12.38 23.02
N SER A 2 -38.25 -12.45 22.56
CA SER A 2 -36.93 -12.38 23.23
C SER A 2 -35.94 -11.88 22.15
N ALA A 3 -35.17 -10.81 22.34
CA ALA A 3 -33.92 -10.73 23.13
C ALA A 3 -32.75 -11.57 22.55
N PHE A 4 -31.76 -10.85 21.99
CA PHE A 4 -30.33 -11.16 21.77
C PHE A 4 -29.83 -12.63 21.73
N THR A 5 -29.03 -12.97 20.71
CA THR A 5 -27.55 -12.98 20.79
C THR A 5 -26.89 -13.39 19.48
N SER A 6 -25.61 -13.03 19.30
CA SER A 6 -24.75 -13.45 18.19
C SER A 6 -23.93 -14.71 18.54
N LEU A 7 -23.74 -15.63 17.59
CA LEU A 7 -22.61 -16.55 17.64
C LEU A 7 -21.39 -15.88 16.99
N SER A 8 -20.36 -15.61 17.79
CA SER A 8 -19.19 -14.83 17.38
C SER A 8 -18.25 -15.59 16.43
N GLY A 9 -17.66 -14.89 15.46
CA GLY A 9 -16.69 -15.46 14.50
C GLY A 9 -15.45 -16.11 15.13
N ALA A 10 -15.16 -15.79 16.39
CA ALA A 10 -14.17 -16.50 17.21
C ALA A 10 -14.40 -18.02 17.26
N LEU A 11 -15.66 -18.50 17.15
CA LEU A 11 -15.96 -19.93 17.13
C LEU A 11 -15.52 -20.59 15.81
N LEU A 12 -15.70 -19.92 14.66
CA LEU A 12 -15.19 -20.42 13.37
C LEU A 12 -13.66 -20.45 13.33
N LEU A 13 -13.00 -19.42 13.88
CA LEU A 13 -11.53 -19.38 13.97
C LEU A 13 -10.97 -20.43 14.94
N ALA A 14 -11.68 -20.71 16.04
CA ALA A 14 -11.35 -21.81 16.94
C ALA A 14 -11.56 -23.19 16.28
N LEU A 15 -12.59 -23.35 15.42
CA LEU A 15 -12.83 -24.61 14.71
C LEU A 15 -11.69 -24.97 13.74
N SER A 16 -11.11 -23.99 13.03
CA SER A 16 -9.99 -24.26 12.11
C SER A 16 -8.69 -24.60 12.86
N LEU A 17 -8.32 -23.81 13.87
CA LEU A 17 -7.13 -24.06 14.71
C LEU A 17 -7.20 -25.41 15.45
N ASN A 18 -8.39 -25.82 15.89
CA ASN A 18 -8.60 -27.12 16.54
C ASN A 18 -8.47 -28.32 15.57
N HIS A 19 -8.87 -28.19 14.30
CA HIS A 19 -8.74 -29.28 13.32
C HIS A 19 -7.28 -29.66 13.07
N VAL A 20 -6.41 -28.65 12.86
CA VAL A 20 -4.99 -28.88 12.58
C VAL A 20 -4.28 -29.46 13.80
N SER A 21 -4.58 -28.92 14.99
CA SER A 21 -4.01 -29.36 16.26
C SER A 21 -4.38 -30.82 16.60
N ALA A 22 -5.47 -31.36 16.05
CA ALA A 22 -5.93 -32.73 16.27
C ALA A 22 -5.32 -33.76 15.28
N GLN A 23 -4.74 -33.31 14.15
CA GLN A 23 -4.21 -34.19 13.10
C GLN A 23 -2.68 -34.39 13.17
N ILE A 24 -1.99 -33.58 13.97
CA ILE A 24 -0.54 -33.68 14.20
C ILE A 24 -0.27 -34.65 15.36
N PRO A 25 0.51 -35.74 15.20
CA PRO A 25 0.76 -36.71 16.26
C PRO A 25 1.42 -36.07 17.49
N ALA A 26 0.91 -36.39 18.68
CA ALA A 26 1.40 -35.82 19.94
C ALA A 26 2.89 -36.08 20.25
N ASN A 27 3.48 -37.06 19.56
CA ASN A 27 4.90 -37.42 19.55
C ASN A 27 5.82 -36.32 18.98
N VAL A 28 5.37 -35.52 18.01
CA VAL A 28 6.24 -34.50 17.38
C VAL A 28 6.41 -33.28 18.27
N SER A 29 7.58 -32.64 18.18
CA SER A 29 7.97 -31.58 19.10
C SER A 29 7.19 -30.26 18.90
N PRO A 30 7.22 -29.34 19.88
CA PRO A 30 6.42 -28.11 19.82
C PRO A 30 6.74 -27.21 18.62
N CYS A 31 8.00 -27.17 18.17
CA CYS A 31 8.40 -26.36 17.02
C CYS A 31 7.81 -26.91 15.70
N VAL A 32 7.92 -28.23 15.51
CA VAL A 32 7.35 -28.96 14.37
C VAL A 32 5.82 -28.71 14.29
N ARG A 33 5.15 -28.79 15.44
CA ARG A 33 3.71 -28.53 15.57
C ARG A 33 3.33 -27.08 15.24
N ASN A 34 4.07 -26.09 15.77
CA ASN A 34 3.82 -24.69 15.46
C ASN A 34 3.98 -24.37 13.97
N CYS A 35 5.04 -24.88 13.33
CA CYS A 35 5.24 -24.67 11.89
C CYS A 35 4.10 -25.26 11.05
N ALA A 36 3.59 -26.44 11.41
CA ALA A 36 2.44 -27.03 10.72
C ALA A 36 1.18 -26.17 10.92
N THR A 37 0.83 -25.83 12.16
CA THR A 37 -0.36 -25.02 12.47
C THR A 37 -0.34 -23.66 11.78
N VAL A 38 0.82 -22.97 11.78
CA VAL A 38 0.99 -21.68 11.08
C VAL A 38 0.73 -21.85 9.58
N LYS A 39 1.38 -22.81 8.91
CA LYS A 39 1.22 -22.98 7.45
C LYS A 39 -0.17 -23.45 7.01
N VAL A 40 -0.93 -24.15 7.87
CA VAL A 40 -2.36 -24.37 7.58
C VAL A 40 -3.18 -23.09 7.80
N SER A 41 -2.92 -22.32 8.86
CA SER A 41 -3.65 -21.06 9.13
C SER A 41 -3.42 -19.97 8.07
N GLU A 42 -2.26 -19.98 7.41
CA GLU A 42 -1.91 -19.12 6.26
C GLU A 42 -2.52 -19.63 4.93
N GLY A 43 -3.32 -20.70 4.94
CA GLY A 43 -4.11 -21.17 3.78
C GLY A 43 -3.40 -22.11 2.80
N TYR A 44 -2.15 -22.49 3.06
CA TYR A 44 -1.33 -23.28 2.13
C TYR A 44 -1.85 -24.71 1.87
N CYS A 45 -2.78 -25.22 2.68
CA CYS A 45 -3.44 -26.53 2.45
C CYS A 45 -4.22 -26.65 1.12
N SER A 46 -4.40 -25.54 0.40
CA SER A 46 -4.97 -25.53 -0.95
C SER A 46 -4.13 -26.32 -1.98
N ASN A 47 -2.84 -26.59 -1.72
CA ASN A 47 -1.99 -27.42 -2.58
C ASN A 47 -0.92 -28.15 -1.75
N PRO A 48 -0.85 -29.50 -1.78
CA PRO A 48 0.05 -30.26 -0.90
C PRO A 48 1.54 -30.09 -1.23
N GLN A 49 1.91 -29.73 -2.46
CA GLN A 49 3.31 -29.44 -2.82
C GLN A 49 3.75 -28.06 -2.27
N ILE A 50 2.88 -27.06 -2.37
CA ILE A 50 3.14 -25.71 -1.83
C ILE A 50 3.15 -25.75 -0.31
N PHE A 51 2.21 -26.47 0.32
CA PHE A 51 2.22 -26.72 1.76
C PHE A 51 3.54 -27.36 2.20
N GLY A 52 3.96 -28.45 1.54
CA GLY A 52 5.20 -29.15 1.86
C GLY A 52 6.41 -28.20 1.83
N ALA A 53 6.58 -27.43 0.77
CA ALA A 53 7.69 -26.48 0.64
C ALA A 53 7.67 -25.36 1.71
N ALA A 54 6.51 -24.76 1.97
CA ALA A 54 6.35 -23.70 2.97
C ALA A 54 6.55 -24.20 4.41
N TYR A 55 6.17 -25.46 4.67
CA TYR A 55 6.36 -26.14 5.94
C TYR A 55 7.82 -26.51 6.19
N ASP A 56 8.49 -27.13 5.20
CA ASP A 56 9.92 -27.44 5.21
C ASP A 56 10.80 -26.20 5.44
N GLN A 57 10.41 -25.07 4.84
CA GLN A 57 11.05 -23.78 5.04
C GLN A 57 10.88 -23.30 6.48
N CYS A 58 9.68 -23.39 7.04
CA CYS A 58 9.43 -23.04 8.44
C CYS A 58 10.27 -23.88 9.40
N LEU A 59 10.31 -25.21 9.20
CA LEU A 59 11.11 -26.13 10.01
C LEU A 59 12.59 -25.74 10.02
N ARG A 60 13.18 -25.52 8.84
CA ARG A 60 14.59 -25.14 8.68
C ARG A 60 14.93 -23.74 9.23
N GLN A 61 13.95 -22.85 9.36
CA GLN A 61 14.14 -21.49 9.88
C GLN A 61 13.92 -21.37 11.39
N ASN A 62 13.15 -22.27 12.02
CA ASN A 62 12.69 -22.10 13.40
C ASN A 62 13.02 -23.27 14.33
N CYS A 63 13.30 -24.47 13.81
CA CYS A 63 13.51 -25.69 14.61
C CYS A 63 14.98 -26.16 14.57
N ASN A 64 15.43 -26.86 15.61
CA ASN A 64 16.78 -27.41 15.66
C ASN A 64 16.89 -28.74 14.89
N GLN A 65 18.13 -29.20 14.65
CA GLN A 65 18.42 -30.40 13.86
C GLN A 65 17.73 -31.68 14.39
N ALA A 66 17.53 -31.80 15.71
CA ALA A 66 16.90 -32.97 16.33
C ALA A 66 15.37 -32.92 16.20
N ASP A 67 14.76 -31.74 16.37
CA ASP A 67 13.34 -31.51 16.09
C ASP A 67 13.01 -31.82 14.62
N ILE A 68 13.86 -31.37 13.69
CA ILE A 68 13.71 -31.63 12.26
C ILE A 68 13.82 -33.14 11.97
N ALA A 69 14.77 -33.85 12.59
CA ALA A 69 14.93 -35.29 12.43
C ALA A 69 13.72 -36.10 12.94
N ALA A 70 12.98 -35.58 13.93
CA ALA A 70 11.73 -36.16 14.42
C ALA A 70 10.49 -35.83 13.56
N GLY A 71 10.60 -34.91 12.58
CA GLY A 71 9.48 -34.45 11.75
C GLY A 71 9.10 -35.35 10.56
N LEU A 72 9.82 -36.47 10.36
CA LEU A 72 9.68 -37.37 9.22
C LEU A 72 8.70 -38.53 9.56
N PRO A 73 7.52 -38.69 8.91
CA PRO A 73 6.95 -37.90 7.82
C PRO A 73 5.49 -37.43 8.08
N LEU A 74 5.27 -36.12 8.23
CA LEU A 74 3.90 -35.57 8.15
C LEU A 74 3.41 -35.57 6.69
N THR A 75 2.47 -36.46 6.38
CA THR A 75 1.79 -36.53 5.08
C THR A 75 0.67 -35.48 4.99
N PRO A 76 0.09 -35.21 3.79
CA PRO A 76 -0.95 -34.20 3.59
C PRO A 76 -2.27 -34.39 4.37
N VAL A 77 -2.38 -35.43 5.20
CA VAL A 77 -3.54 -35.73 6.05
C VAL A 77 -3.87 -34.58 7.01
N ILE A 78 -2.87 -33.79 7.43
CA ILE A 78 -3.05 -32.60 8.30
C ILE A 78 -3.78 -31.42 7.63
N CYS A 79 -4.14 -31.55 6.34
CA CYS A 79 -5.01 -30.62 5.62
C CYS A 79 -6.48 -31.08 5.56
N GLY A 80 -6.84 -32.19 6.22
CA GLY A 80 -8.22 -32.62 6.40
C GLY A 80 -8.94 -33.09 5.13
N ALA A 81 -8.67 -34.33 4.69
CA ALA A 81 -9.60 -35.03 3.81
C ALA A 81 -10.91 -35.34 4.55
N ALA A 82 -12.05 -35.24 3.87
CA ALA A 82 -13.36 -35.51 4.48
C ALA A 82 -13.53 -37.02 4.79
N GLY A 83 -13.39 -37.41 6.06
CA GLY A 83 -13.48 -38.83 6.45
C GLY A 83 -13.31 -39.15 7.94
N ASN A 84 -14.38 -38.97 8.71
CA ASN A 84 -14.75 -39.71 9.94
C ASN A 84 -13.88 -39.70 11.24
N THR A 85 -14.60 -39.59 12.37
CA THR A 85 -14.38 -40.22 13.71
C THR A 85 -13.21 -39.81 14.64
N THR A 86 -13.55 -38.93 15.61
CA THR A 86 -13.31 -39.00 17.09
C THR A 86 -11.88 -38.93 17.71
N PRO A 87 -11.62 -37.96 18.64
CA PRO A 87 -10.41 -37.85 19.48
C PRO A 87 -10.62 -38.40 20.92
N PRO A 88 -9.53 -38.63 21.69
CA PRO A 88 -9.19 -37.77 22.87
C PRO A 88 -7.66 -37.67 23.16
N THR A 89 -7.05 -36.90 24.08
CA THR A 89 -7.31 -35.67 24.89
C THR A 89 -5.99 -35.26 25.60
N GLY A 90 -5.73 -33.96 25.89
CA GLY A 90 -4.65 -33.57 26.84
C GLY A 90 -4.17 -32.10 26.76
N ALA A 91 -4.00 -31.42 27.91
CA ALA A 91 -3.51 -30.03 28.10
C ALA A 91 -2.73 -29.95 29.45
N PRO A 92 -2.30 -28.81 30.04
CA PRO A 92 -2.33 -27.39 29.60
C PRO A 92 -1.00 -26.59 29.86
N GLY A 93 -1.00 -25.25 29.63
CA GLY A 93 0.01 -24.28 30.12
C GLY A 93 0.58 -23.37 29.01
N ALA A 94 0.17 -22.11 28.76
CA ALA A 94 -0.06 -20.92 29.60
C ALA A 94 1.20 -20.06 29.89
N ASN A 95 1.38 -18.93 29.17
CA ASN A 95 1.51 -17.60 29.80
C ASN A 95 1.18 -16.45 28.79
N THR A 96 1.10 -15.21 29.28
CA THR A 96 0.48 -14.04 28.62
C THR A 96 1.43 -13.12 27.82
N THR A 97 0.89 -12.43 26.79
CA THR A 97 1.46 -11.22 26.18
C THR A 97 0.63 -9.97 26.53
N ALA A 98 1.23 -8.78 26.44
CA ALA A 98 0.64 -7.49 26.81
C ALA A 98 0.76 -6.44 25.67
N PRO A 99 -0.02 -5.34 25.70
CA PRO A 99 -0.05 -4.34 24.61
C PRO A 99 1.18 -3.43 24.54
N LEU A 100 1.31 -2.74 23.39
CA LEU A 100 2.40 -1.81 23.07
C LEU A 100 2.41 -0.57 24.01
N PRO A 101 3.54 -0.24 24.67
CA PRO A 101 3.62 0.92 25.55
C PRO A 101 4.00 2.21 24.81
N SER A 102 3.28 3.31 25.08
CA SER A 102 3.69 4.66 24.70
C SER A 102 4.91 5.11 25.52
N GLY A 103 6.08 5.20 24.88
CA GLY A 103 7.36 5.47 25.55
C GLY A 103 7.52 6.90 26.09
N THR A 104 8.22 7.04 27.21
CA THR A 104 8.57 8.34 27.83
C THR A 104 9.79 8.98 27.17
N PRO A 105 9.92 10.33 27.16
CA PRO A 105 11.09 11.01 26.59
C PRO A 105 12.40 10.69 27.32
N VAL A 106 13.49 10.53 26.55
CA VAL A 106 14.86 10.44 27.08
C VAL A 106 15.47 11.85 27.16
N PRO A 107 16.22 12.23 28.22
CA PRO A 107 16.81 13.56 28.33
C PRO A 107 17.84 13.87 27.22
N ALA A 108 17.85 15.12 26.74
CA ALA A 108 18.73 15.56 25.66
C ALA A 108 20.21 15.53 26.05
N GLY A 109 21.05 14.92 25.21
CA GLY A 109 22.49 14.81 25.43
C GLY A 109 23.30 14.55 24.16
N ASN A 110 23.92 15.62 23.64
CA ASN A 110 24.87 15.65 22.51
C ASN A 110 24.35 15.16 21.14
N THR A 111 24.05 16.11 20.26
CA THR A 111 23.18 15.98 19.07
C THR A 111 23.76 15.26 17.85
N THR A 112 25.01 14.78 17.87
CA THR A 112 25.60 13.94 16.81
C THR A 112 25.54 12.44 17.09
N GLY A 113 25.22 12.02 18.32
CA GLY A 113 25.17 10.60 18.70
C GLY A 113 23.78 9.94 18.63
N ALA A 114 22.70 10.72 18.77
CA ALA A 114 21.36 10.20 19.00
C ALA A 114 20.80 9.37 17.83
N ILE A 115 20.69 9.95 16.62
CA ILE A 115 20.09 9.28 15.46
C ILE A 115 20.84 7.98 15.07
N PRO A 116 22.20 7.93 14.96
CA PRO A 116 22.90 6.69 14.67
C PRO A 116 22.72 5.60 15.76
N ASN A 117 22.55 5.98 17.02
CA ASN A 117 22.31 5.02 18.10
C ASN A 117 20.86 4.50 18.12
N ALA A 118 19.88 5.35 17.81
CA ALA A 118 18.49 4.94 17.66
C ALA A 118 18.29 4.00 16.46
N LEU A 119 18.96 4.26 15.33
CA LEU A 119 19.00 3.33 14.18
C LEU A 119 19.62 1.98 14.54
N ARG A 120 20.70 1.95 15.33
CA ARG A 120 21.27 0.68 15.84
C ARG A 120 20.30 -0.06 16.76
N ALA A 121 19.59 0.64 17.64
CA ALA A 121 18.55 0.05 18.49
C ALA A 121 17.34 -0.47 17.69
N ALA A 122 17.07 0.10 16.52
CA ALA A 122 16.07 -0.37 15.56
C ALA A 122 16.56 -1.53 14.64
N GLY A 123 17.79 -2.02 14.83
CA GLY A 123 18.36 -3.11 14.03
C GLY A 123 18.91 -2.70 12.66
N ALA A 124 19.16 -1.40 12.45
CA ALA A 124 19.66 -0.79 11.21
C ALA A 124 21.07 -0.18 11.42
N GLY A 125 22.01 -0.95 11.95
CA GLY A 125 23.38 -0.50 12.26
C GLY A 125 24.24 -0.19 11.02
N THR A 126 23.94 -0.85 9.89
CA THR A 126 24.50 -0.57 8.56
C THR A 126 24.04 0.80 8.08
N LEU A 127 22.73 1.08 8.19
CA LEU A 127 22.18 2.40 7.85
C LEU A 127 22.75 3.49 8.77
N ALA A 128 22.87 3.24 10.07
CA ALA A 128 23.54 4.13 11.02
C ALA A 128 25.00 4.45 10.64
N THR A 129 25.69 3.50 9.99
CA THR A 129 27.06 3.66 9.51
C THR A 129 27.11 4.43 8.19
N ILE A 130 26.17 4.19 7.28
CA ILE A 130 26.01 4.95 6.03
C ILE A 130 25.72 6.42 6.32
N ILE A 131 24.76 6.73 7.20
CA ILE A 131 24.42 8.13 7.53
C ILE A 131 25.53 8.85 8.31
N GLY A 132 26.35 8.11 9.07
CA GLY A 132 27.51 8.64 9.78
C GLY A 132 28.70 8.95 8.88
N SER A 133 28.74 8.39 7.66
CA SER A 133 29.80 8.67 6.68
C SER A 133 29.73 10.13 6.17
N PRO A 134 30.81 10.68 5.58
CA PRO A 134 30.78 12.01 4.96
C PRO A 134 29.70 12.17 3.88
N ALA A 135 29.35 11.09 3.17
CA ALA A 135 28.28 11.09 2.17
C ALA A 135 26.87 11.18 2.81
N GLY A 136 26.70 10.73 4.05
CA GLY A 136 25.45 10.77 4.79
C GLY A 136 25.15 12.10 5.47
N GLN A 137 26.14 12.97 5.66
CA GLN A 137 25.99 14.22 6.42
C GLN A 137 24.95 15.18 5.82
N SER A 138 24.77 15.19 4.50
CA SER A 138 23.75 15.97 3.80
C SER A 138 22.33 15.49 4.14
N TYR A 139 22.14 14.18 4.27
CA TYR A 139 20.89 13.55 4.65
C TYR A 139 20.61 13.71 6.16
N VAL A 140 21.61 13.56 7.03
CA VAL A 140 21.47 13.90 8.47
C VAL A 140 21.06 15.37 8.64
N SER A 141 21.65 16.28 7.87
CA SER A 141 21.28 17.70 7.86
C SER A 141 19.85 17.94 7.36
N GLN A 142 19.26 17.05 6.56
CA GLN A 142 17.85 17.10 6.14
C GLN A 142 16.91 16.56 7.22
N LEU A 143 17.27 15.44 7.87
CA LEU A 143 16.49 14.88 8.99
C LEU A 143 16.44 15.79 10.23
N GLN A 144 17.34 16.77 10.34
CA GLN A 144 17.30 17.81 11.37
C GLN A 144 16.36 18.98 11.02
N GLN A 145 15.92 19.12 9.76
CA GLN A 145 15.04 20.18 9.30
C GLN A 145 13.56 19.83 9.54
N GLY A 146 13.14 19.92 10.81
CA GLY A 146 11.78 19.61 11.26
C GLY A 146 11.57 18.12 11.58
N PRO A 147 10.30 17.70 11.80
CA PRO A 147 9.97 16.30 12.05
C PRO A 147 10.02 15.45 10.77
N HIS A 148 10.46 14.20 10.90
CA HIS A 148 10.49 13.21 9.82
C HIS A 148 10.18 11.81 10.34
N THR A 149 9.63 10.97 9.47
CA THR A 149 9.44 9.53 9.69
C THR A 149 10.31 8.77 8.69
N VAL A 150 11.30 8.03 9.18
CA VAL A 150 12.20 7.21 8.35
C VAL A 150 11.88 5.74 8.54
N PHE A 151 11.47 5.10 7.45
CA PHE A 151 11.37 3.65 7.37
C PHE A 151 12.77 3.07 7.25
N ALA A 152 13.36 2.63 8.36
CA ALA A 152 14.72 2.13 8.41
C ALA A 152 14.75 0.62 8.11
N PRO A 153 15.34 0.15 6.99
CA PRO A 153 15.48 -1.27 6.76
C PRO A 153 16.51 -1.85 7.74
N VAL A 154 16.24 -3.04 8.26
CA VAL A 154 17.17 -3.75 9.16
C VAL A 154 18.42 -4.23 8.42
N ASP A 155 19.48 -4.59 9.14
CA ASP A 155 20.76 -4.95 8.53
C ASP A 155 20.69 -6.16 7.57
N SER A 156 19.82 -7.13 7.84
CA SER A 156 19.53 -8.24 6.93
C SER A 156 18.78 -7.83 5.66
N ALA A 157 18.10 -6.68 5.66
CA ALA A 157 17.47 -6.08 4.49
C ALA A 157 18.47 -5.27 3.66
N LEU A 158 19.36 -4.47 4.29
CA LEU A 158 20.43 -3.78 3.56
C LEU A 158 21.42 -4.75 2.92
N ALA A 159 21.68 -5.90 3.56
CA ALA A 159 22.53 -6.96 3.01
C ALA A 159 21.98 -7.61 1.72
N GLN A 160 20.70 -7.42 1.39
CA GLN A 160 20.09 -7.88 0.13
C GLN A 160 20.23 -6.85 -1.01
N LEU A 161 20.67 -5.62 -0.71
CA LEU A 161 20.84 -4.57 -1.71
C LEU A 161 22.28 -4.52 -2.26
N PRO A 162 22.47 -4.21 -3.56
CA PRO A 162 23.80 -4.07 -4.17
C PRO A 162 24.44 -2.71 -3.86
N LEU A 163 24.53 -2.36 -2.57
CA LEU A 163 25.00 -1.05 -2.08
C LEU A 163 26.42 -0.73 -2.56
N ASN A 164 27.28 -1.75 -2.68
CA ASN A 164 28.66 -1.61 -3.16
C ASN A 164 28.79 -1.15 -4.63
N SER A 165 27.72 -1.26 -5.42
CA SER A 165 27.65 -0.79 -6.82
C SER A 165 26.55 0.25 -7.04
N THR A 166 25.95 0.78 -5.98
CA THR A 166 24.92 1.81 -6.04
C THR A 166 25.59 3.19 -6.15
N SER A 167 25.13 4.06 -7.05
CA SER A 167 25.71 5.41 -7.17
C SER A 167 25.33 6.27 -5.95
N PRO A 168 26.14 7.30 -5.60
CA PRO A 168 25.77 8.22 -4.51
C PRO A 168 24.43 8.94 -4.73
N ALA A 169 24.05 9.16 -5.99
CA ALA A 169 22.76 9.75 -6.35
C ALA A 169 21.60 8.77 -6.09
N ASP A 170 21.76 7.50 -6.46
CA ASP A 170 20.73 6.48 -6.27
C ASP A 170 20.59 6.07 -4.79
N LEU A 171 21.69 6.06 -4.04
CA LEU A 171 21.65 5.90 -2.58
C LEU A 171 20.90 7.07 -1.93
N THR A 172 21.16 8.31 -2.37
CA THR A 172 20.43 9.49 -1.87
C THR A 172 18.93 9.40 -2.22
N ALA A 173 18.60 8.96 -3.44
CA ALA A 173 17.22 8.76 -3.86
C ALA A 173 16.51 7.67 -3.02
N LEU A 174 17.21 6.58 -2.72
CA LEU A 174 16.71 5.49 -1.87
C LEU A 174 16.44 5.98 -0.44
N LEU A 175 17.38 6.70 0.18
CA LEU A 175 17.20 7.29 1.51
C LEU A 175 16.01 8.27 1.55
N ASN A 176 15.87 9.11 0.53
CA ASN A 176 14.76 10.06 0.41
C ASN A 176 13.41 9.38 0.15
N TYR A 177 13.38 8.18 -0.44
CA TYR A 177 12.16 7.39 -0.61
C TYR A 177 11.75 6.67 0.70
N HIS A 178 12.72 6.26 1.52
CA HIS A 178 12.48 5.75 2.87
C HIS A 178 12.12 6.86 3.88
N THR A 179 12.21 8.13 3.50
CA THR A 179 11.87 9.29 4.34
C THR A 179 10.51 9.87 3.98
N VAL A 180 9.64 10.00 4.97
CA VAL A 180 8.41 10.79 4.92
C VAL A 180 8.63 12.07 5.74
N PRO A 181 8.49 13.26 5.15
CA PRO A 181 8.46 14.51 5.90
C PRO A 181 7.28 14.54 6.87
N GLY A 182 7.52 14.95 8.11
CA GLY A 182 6.55 14.94 9.21
C GLY A 182 6.52 13.65 10.05
N THR A 183 5.76 13.69 11.14
CA THR A 183 5.50 12.57 12.04
C THR A 183 4.25 11.81 11.61
N LEU A 184 4.39 10.51 11.33
CA LEU A 184 3.31 9.64 10.88
C LEU A 184 2.51 9.07 12.06
N ASP A 185 1.35 9.65 12.35
CA ASP A 185 0.41 9.07 13.31
C ASP A 185 -0.42 7.94 12.67
N VAL A 186 -0.11 6.69 13.02
CA VAL A 186 -0.83 5.50 12.55
C VAL A 186 -2.31 5.52 12.95
N ALA A 187 -2.68 6.16 14.07
CA ALA A 187 -4.07 6.27 14.51
C ALA A 187 -4.90 7.28 13.68
N ARG A 188 -4.25 8.10 12.84
CA ARG A 188 -4.89 9.01 11.89
C ARG A 188 -4.99 8.47 10.47
N LEU A 189 -4.48 7.26 10.22
CA LEU A 189 -4.65 6.55 8.96
C LEU A 189 -6.07 5.93 8.88
N PRO A 190 -6.64 5.74 7.68
CA PRO A 190 -7.94 5.10 7.54
C PRO A 190 -7.88 3.65 8.05
N PRO A 191 -8.84 3.19 8.89
CA PRO A 191 -8.79 1.87 9.52
C PRO A 191 -9.10 0.71 8.55
N ASN A 192 -9.47 1.03 7.31
CA ASN A 192 -9.65 0.10 6.19
C ASN A 192 -9.25 0.82 4.89
N GLY A 193 -8.63 0.11 3.96
CA GLY A 193 -8.16 0.69 2.68
C GLY A 193 -6.76 1.30 2.78
N HIS A 194 -6.43 2.17 1.83
CA HIS A 194 -5.10 2.76 1.68
C HIS A 194 -5.02 4.20 2.21
N ALA A 195 -3.85 4.56 2.72
CA ALA A 195 -3.37 5.93 2.87
C ALA A 195 -2.23 6.18 1.88
N ILE A 196 -2.20 7.38 1.30
CA ILE A 196 -1.22 7.76 0.27
C ILE A 196 -0.37 8.88 0.84
N VAL A 197 0.86 8.56 1.21
CA VAL A 197 1.77 9.45 1.94
C VAL A 197 2.94 9.84 1.05
N ARG A 198 3.30 11.13 1.05
CA ARG A 198 4.43 11.66 0.28
C ARG A 198 5.76 11.42 0.99
N THR A 199 6.74 10.95 0.22
CA THR A 199 8.13 10.82 0.64
C THR A 199 8.92 12.13 0.43
N ALA A 200 10.21 12.12 0.76
CA ALA A 200 11.13 13.20 0.41
C ALA A 200 11.70 13.08 -1.02
N LEU A 201 11.57 11.91 -1.67
CA LEU A 201 12.09 11.68 -3.03
C LEU A 201 11.34 12.53 -4.07
N ARG A 202 12.09 13.38 -4.80
CA ARG A 202 11.61 14.30 -5.85
C ARG A 202 12.53 14.29 -7.07
N GLY A 203 11.99 14.68 -8.22
CA GLY A 203 12.74 14.96 -9.45
C GLY A 203 13.26 13.75 -10.22
N ALA A 204 13.78 14.01 -11.42
CA ALA A 204 14.39 13.01 -12.29
C ALA A 204 15.75 12.51 -11.72
N PRO A 205 16.18 11.27 -12.02
CA PRO A 205 15.54 10.29 -12.91
C PRO A 205 14.49 9.40 -12.24
N HIS A 206 14.20 9.60 -10.94
CA HIS A 206 13.40 8.67 -10.13
C HIS A 206 11.93 9.07 -9.96
N VAL A 207 11.57 10.32 -10.25
CA VAL A 207 10.20 10.85 -10.21
C VAL A 207 9.92 11.65 -11.49
N ASN A 208 8.68 11.62 -11.96
CA ASN A 208 8.17 12.45 -13.07
C ASN A 208 6.68 12.77 -12.83
N LEU A 209 6.37 13.32 -11.64
CA LEU A 209 5.01 13.70 -11.24
C LEU A 209 4.74 15.20 -11.56
N PRO A 210 3.48 15.62 -11.73
CA PRO A 210 3.12 17.02 -11.98
C PRO A 210 3.64 17.96 -10.87
N ALA A 211 3.75 19.26 -11.18
CA ALA A 211 4.19 20.29 -10.25
C ALA A 211 5.52 20.03 -9.48
N ASN A 212 6.40 19.14 -9.98
CA ASN A 212 7.62 18.66 -9.30
C ASN A 212 7.35 18.08 -7.90
N ASP A 213 6.27 17.30 -7.78
CA ASP A 213 5.88 16.66 -6.54
C ASP A 213 6.78 15.49 -6.11
N SER A 214 6.72 15.15 -4.82
CA SER A 214 7.39 13.94 -4.33
C SER A 214 6.61 12.67 -4.59
N GLN A 215 7.38 11.61 -4.80
CA GLN A 215 6.90 10.25 -4.93
C GLN A 215 6.16 9.81 -3.66
N VAL A 216 5.16 8.97 -3.81
CA VAL A 216 4.32 8.46 -2.72
C VAL A 216 4.67 7.03 -2.32
N ILE A 217 4.31 6.67 -1.10
CA ILE A 217 4.17 5.30 -0.62
C ILE A 217 2.71 5.01 -0.29
N VAL A 218 2.30 3.76 -0.48
CA VAL A 218 0.98 3.26 -0.07
C VAL A 218 1.11 2.62 1.30
N LEU A 219 0.26 3.06 2.23
CA LEU A 219 0.21 2.56 3.60
C LEU A 219 -1.17 1.96 3.88
N ALA A 220 -1.23 0.96 4.76
CA ALA A 220 -2.46 0.47 5.36
C ALA A 220 -2.25 0.26 6.86
N ALA A 221 -3.15 0.82 7.67
CA ALA A 221 -3.24 0.52 9.09
C ALA A 221 -4.14 -0.69 9.30
N GLN A 222 -3.60 -1.77 9.87
CA GLN A 222 -4.40 -2.93 10.26
C GLN A 222 -5.22 -2.60 11.54
N PRO A 223 -6.40 -3.22 11.76
CA PRO A 223 -7.22 -2.98 12.96
C PRO A 223 -6.56 -3.30 14.32
N ASN A 224 -5.41 -3.96 14.32
CA ASN A 224 -4.56 -4.25 15.48
C ASN A 224 -3.49 -3.16 15.74
N GLY A 225 -3.46 -2.09 14.93
CA GLY A 225 -2.46 -1.01 15.00
C GLY A 225 -1.18 -1.26 14.19
N VAL A 226 -1.04 -2.39 13.50
CA VAL A 226 0.16 -2.70 12.69
C VAL A 226 0.14 -1.90 11.39
N LEU A 227 1.16 -1.07 11.19
CA LEU A 227 1.40 -0.36 9.94
C LEU A 227 2.00 -1.31 8.89
N THR A 228 1.41 -1.31 7.69
CA THR A 228 1.88 -2.07 6.53
C THR A 228 2.13 -1.12 5.37
N ILE A 229 3.24 -1.29 4.67
CA ILE A 229 3.58 -0.60 3.43
C ILE A 229 3.26 -1.55 2.28
N ILE A 230 2.56 -1.06 1.26
CA ILE A 230 2.09 -1.87 0.13
C ILE A 230 2.91 -1.50 -1.11
N GLU A 231 3.63 -2.47 -1.66
CA GLU A 231 4.31 -2.37 -2.95
C GLU A 231 3.62 -3.29 -3.97
N HIS A 232 3.75 -3.00 -5.25
CA HIS A 232 3.05 -3.74 -6.32
C HIS A 232 3.47 -5.23 -6.44
N THR A 233 4.53 -5.67 -5.76
CA THR A 233 4.98 -7.07 -5.69
C THR A 233 4.90 -7.72 -4.31
N ARG A 234 4.72 -6.95 -3.22
CA ARG A 234 4.78 -7.45 -1.83
C ARG A 234 4.25 -6.43 -0.82
N ASN A 235 3.85 -6.92 0.35
CA ASN A 235 3.55 -6.10 1.51
C ASN A 235 4.69 -6.17 2.53
N ILE A 236 5.03 -5.04 3.16
CA ILE A 236 6.12 -4.91 4.13
C ILE A 236 5.51 -4.40 5.45
N THR A 237 5.50 -5.24 6.49
CA THR A 237 5.03 -4.84 7.82
C THR A 237 6.12 -4.09 8.58
N VAL A 238 5.76 -3.00 9.25
CA VAL A 238 6.66 -2.29 10.18
C VAL A 238 6.78 -3.13 11.46
N SER A 239 8.01 -3.43 11.88
CA SER A 239 8.28 -4.35 13.00
C SER A 239 8.39 -3.65 14.35
N ASN A 240 8.86 -2.41 14.38
CA ASN A 240 8.95 -1.56 15.57
C ASN A 240 9.03 -0.08 15.16
N ALA A 241 8.62 0.83 16.03
CA ALA A 241 8.78 2.27 15.84
C ALA A 241 9.46 2.90 17.08
N THR A 242 10.57 3.60 16.88
CA THR A 242 11.30 4.30 17.95
C THR A 242 11.43 5.79 17.62
N ARG A 243 11.22 6.67 18.60
CA ARG A 243 11.42 8.13 18.42
C ARG A 243 12.77 8.55 19.01
N ALA A 244 13.49 9.40 18.27
CA ALA A 244 14.75 10.00 18.68
C ALA A 244 14.81 11.45 18.15
N ASP A 245 14.90 12.42 19.06
CA ASP A 245 14.77 13.85 18.76
C ASP A 245 13.51 14.14 17.91
N ASN A 246 13.66 14.72 16.72
CA ASN A 246 12.57 15.01 15.78
C ASN A 246 12.22 13.83 14.85
N LEU A 247 12.90 12.69 14.98
CA LEU A 247 12.82 11.56 14.05
C LEU A 247 12.00 10.40 14.62
N GLU A 248 11.03 9.92 13.85
CA GLU A 248 10.42 8.60 14.07
C GLU A 248 11.10 7.58 13.16
N ILE A 249 11.60 6.49 13.73
CA ILE A 249 12.33 5.41 13.04
C ILE A 249 11.45 4.17 13.04
N ALA A 250 10.86 3.86 11.88
CA ALA A 250 10.03 2.69 11.67
C ALA A 250 10.86 1.56 11.06
N ALA A 251 11.21 0.54 11.85
CA ALA A 251 12.01 -0.59 11.39
C ALA A 251 11.23 -1.46 10.39
N ILE A 252 11.84 -1.80 9.24
CA ILE A 252 11.23 -2.65 8.22
C ILE A 252 12.11 -3.87 7.84
N PRO A 253 11.52 -5.07 7.59
CA PRO A 253 12.23 -6.31 7.31
C PRO A 253 12.81 -6.40 5.88
N ASN A 254 12.39 -5.50 4.98
CA ASN A 254 12.86 -5.40 3.60
C ASN A 254 12.98 -3.92 3.22
N ALA A 255 14.01 -3.54 2.47
CA ALA A 255 14.14 -2.17 1.98
C ALA A 255 13.11 -1.88 0.87
N LEU A 256 12.55 -0.68 0.87
CA LEU A 256 11.57 -0.20 -0.10
C LEU A 256 12.19 -0.07 -1.50
N THR A 257 11.41 -0.40 -2.52
CA THR A 257 11.79 -0.31 -3.93
C THR A 257 11.21 0.96 -4.55
N ILE A 258 12.08 1.83 -5.08
CA ILE A 258 11.68 3.05 -5.79
C ILE A 258 10.78 2.65 -6.98
N PRO A 259 9.59 3.28 -7.17
CA PRO A 259 8.68 2.94 -8.26
C PRO A 259 9.30 3.11 -9.64
N GLY A 260 9.22 2.06 -10.45
CA GLY A 260 9.79 2.00 -11.80
C GLY A 260 8.94 2.71 -12.87
N THR A 261 9.32 2.48 -14.13
CA THR A 261 8.53 2.87 -15.31
C THR A 261 7.20 2.12 -15.37
N ILE A 262 6.25 2.64 -16.15
CA ILE A 262 4.96 1.97 -16.40
C ILE A 262 5.20 0.59 -17.04
N ALA A 263 6.17 0.47 -17.95
CA ALA A 263 6.58 -0.79 -18.53
C ALA A 263 7.13 -1.79 -17.49
N ALA A 264 7.96 -1.33 -16.54
CA ALA A 264 8.51 -2.18 -15.49
C ALA A 264 7.42 -2.66 -14.53
N THR A 265 6.55 -1.76 -14.05
CA THR A 265 5.43 -2.13 -13.17
C THR A 265 4.45 -3.07 -13.87
N ALA A 266 4.10 -2.84 -15.14
CA ALA A 266 3.24 -3.74 -15.91
C ALA A 266 3.88 -5.12 -16.16
N SER A 267 5.22 -5.19 -16.26
CA SER A 267 5.94 -6.47 -16.43
C SER A 267 6.11 -7.23 -15.11
N ALA A 268 6.10 -6.54 -13.97
CA ALA A 268 6.22 -7.14 -12.64
C ALA A 268 4.89 -7.72 -12.10
N VAL A 269 3.75 -7.38 -12.71
CA VAL A 269 2.41 -7.76 -12.26
C VAL A 269 1.83 -8.84 -13.18
N PRO A 270 1.66 -10.10 -12.71
CA PRO A 270 1.19 -11.19 -13.56
C PRO A 270 -0.14 -10.93 -14.26
N GLU A 271 -1.06 -10.23 -13.59
CA GLU A 271 -2.38 -9.86 -14.12
C GLU A 271 -2.35 -8.84 -15.27
N LEU A 272 -1.21 -8.20 -15.54
CA LEU A 272 -1.04 -7.25 -16.65
C LEU A 272 -0.24 -7.82 -17.83
N SER A 273 0.19 -9.08 -17.76
CA SER A 273 1.02 -9.71 -18.80
C SER A 273 0.37 -9.73 -20.19
N SER A 274 -0.95 -10.00 -20.28
CA SER A 274 -1.69 -9.96 -21.55
C SER A 274 -1.81 -8.53 -22.10
N LEU A 275 -1.99 -7.54 -21.22
CA LEU A 275 -2.04 -6.13 -21.61
C LEU A 275 -0.68 -5.66 -22.13
N ALA A 276 0.40 -5.97 -21.44
CA ALA A 276 1.76 -5.63 -21.84
C ALA A 276 2.14 -6.27 -23.19
N ALA A 277 1.77 -7.54 -23.41
CA ALA A 277 1.97 -8.21 -24.69
C ALA A 277 1.16 -7.56 -25.84
N ALA A 278 -0.10 -7.18 -25.58
CA ALA A 278 -0.94 -6.51 -26.57
C ALA A 278 -0.42 -5.09 -26.90
N VAL A 279 -0.01 -4.30 -25.90
CA VAL A 279 0.62 -2.98 -26.10
C VAL A 279 1.90 -3.10 -26.91
N ASN A 280 2.81 -4.02 -26.55
CA ASN A 280 4.06 -4.23 -27.28
C ASN A 280 3.83 -4.69 -28.74
N THR A 281 2.70 -5.33 -29.03
CA THR A 281 2.33 -5.78 -30.38
C THR A 281 1.68 -4.66 -31.22
N VAL A 282 0.79 -3.87 -30.62
CA VAL A 282 -0.06 -2.88 -31.32
C VAL A 282 0.55 -1.48 -31.32
N SER A 283 1.39 -1.15 -30.33
CA SER A 283 1.96 0.20 -30.13
C SER A 283 3.26 0.13 -29.30
N PRO A 284 4.35 -0.49 -29.81
CA PRO A 284 5.60 -0.69 -29.05
C PRO A 284 6.29 0.60 -28.57
N GLN A 285 5.99 1.75 -29.18
CA GLN A 285 6.51 3.05 -28.74
C GLN A 285 5.77 3.62 -27.52
N LEU A 286 4.53 3.15 -27.26
CA LEU A 286 3.63 3.73 -26.26
C LEU A 286 4.25 3.76 -24.85
N PHE A 287 4.93 2.69 -24.43
CA PHE A 287 5.56 2.67 -23.11
C PHE A 287 6.60 3.78 -22.92
N GLY A 288 7.41 4.06 -23.95
CA GLY A 288 8.38 5.16 -23.92
C GLY A 288 7.71 6.54 -23.88
N GLU A 289 6.59 6.72 -24.58
CA GLU A 289 5.82 7.96 -24.60
C GLU A 289 5.08 8.20 -23.28
N LEU A 290 4.54 7.14 -22.67
CA LEU A 290 3.92 7.18 -21.34
C LEU A 290 4.96 7.53 -20.28
N ASP A 291 6.14 6.91 -20.27
CA ASP A 291 7.19 7.16 -19.26
C ASP A 291 7.72 8.60 -19.26
N GLN A 292 7.73 9.28 -20.42
CA GLN A 292 8.05 10.71 -20.50
C GLN A 292 6.90 11.60 -20.05
N THR A 293 5.64 11.15 -20.14
CA THR A 293 4.45 11.94 -19.79
C THR A 293 4.29 12.04 -18.27
N PRO A 294 4.31 13.25 -17.68
CA PRO A 294 4.10 13.43 -16.25
C PRO A 294 2.61 13.46 -15.90
N GLY A 295 2.23 12.71 -14.86
CA GLY A 295 0.88 12.69 -14.31
C GLY A 295 -0.05 11.77 -15.09
N LEU A 296 0.08 10.46 -14.88
CA LEU A 296 -0.82 9.47 -15.48
C LEU A 296 -1.63 8.72 -14.42
N THR A 297 -2.88 8.42 -14.74
CA THR A 297 -3.69 7.38 -14.09
C THR A 297 -4.08 6.36 -15.14
N ILE A 298 -3.76 5.08 -14.94
CA ILE A 298 -4.04 4.02 -15.92
C ILE A 298 -4.95 2.97 -15.28
N PHE A 299 -6.17 2.85 -15.80
CA PHE A 299 -7.12 1.79 -15.44
C PHE A 299 -6.81 0.53 -16.25
N ALA A 300 -5.77 -0.20 -15.87
CA ALA A 300 -5.23 -1.31 -16.65
C ALA A 300 -6.14 -2.55 -16.59
N PRO A 301 -6.71 -3.04 -17.72
CA PRO A 301 -7.48 -4.28 -17.72
C PRO A 301 -6.63 -5.50 -17.36
N VAL A 302 -7.13 -6.34 -16.45
CA VAL A 302 -6.49 -7.61 -16.08
C VAL A 302 -6.58 -8.63 -17.21
N ASN A 303 -5.74 -9.68 -17.18
CA ASN A 303 -5.72 -10.79 -18.14
C ASN A 303 -7.13 -11.29 -18.48
N ALA A 304 -7.97 -11.54 -17.47
CA ALA A 304 -9.33 -12.03 -17.64
C ALA A 304 -10.21 -11.11 -18.51
N ALA A 305 -10.04 -9.79 -18.42
CA ALA A 305 -10.80 -8.80 -19.19
C ALA A 305 -10.47 -8.83 -20.70
N LEU A 306 -9.27 -9.29 -21.07
CA LEU A 306 -8.79 -9.34 -22.45
C LEU A 306 -9.15 -10.66 -23.18
N THR A 307 -9.69 -11.65 -22.45
CA THR A 307 -10.01 -12.99 -22.99
C THR A 307 -11.11 -13.01 -24.06
N ASN A 308 -12.04 -12.06 -24.02
CA ASN A 308 -13.26 -12.05 -24.83
C ASN A 308 -13.42 -10.72 -25.59
N LEU A 309 -12.34 -10.26 -26.23
CA LEU A 309 -12.34 -9.08 -27.09
C LEU A 309 -13.26 -9.28 -28.33
N PRO A 310 -14.14 -8.33 -28.67
CA PRO A 310 -14.88 -8.35 -29.93
C PRO A 310 -13.94 -8.36 -31.15
N PRO A 311 -14.30 -9.07 -32.24
CA PRO A 311 -13.52 -9.03 -33.48
C PRO A 311 -13.44 -7.60 -34.02
N ASN A 312 -12.27 -7.21 -34.52
CA ASN A 312 -11.96 -5.86 -35.02
C ASN A 312 -12.04 -4.73 -33.97
N THR A 313 -11.88 -5.03 -32.67
CA THR A 313 -11.77 -4.00 -31.62
C THR A 313 -10.65 -3.00 -31.91
N ASN A 314 -10.95 -1.70 -31.91
CA ASN A 314 -9.95 -0.63 -31.98
C ASN A 314 -9.16 -0.55 -30.65
N PHE A 315 -8.13 -1.38 -30.51
CA PHE A 315 -7.36 -1.48 -29.28
C PHE A 315 -6.66 -0.17 -28.88
N GLN A 316 -6.20 0.64 -29.84
CA GLN A 316 -5.63 1.97 -29.56
C GLN A 316 -6.68 2.91 -28.96
N GLY A 317 -7.90 2.93 -29.52
CA GLY A 317 -9.02 3.68 -28.96
C GLY A 317 -9.43 3.21 -27.55
N VAL A 318 -9.36 1.90 -27.28
CA VAL A 318 -9.57 1.34 -25.94
C VAL A 318 -8.49 1.86 -24.97
N LEU A 319 -7.20 1.73 -25.32
CA LEU A 319 -6.09 2.19 -24.48
C LEU A 319 -6.21 3.68 -24.11
N LEU A 320 -6.56 4.55 -25.07
CA LEU A 320 -6.81 5.98 -24.83
C LEU A 320 -7.92 6.23 -23.79
N ASN A 321 -8.94 5.38 -23.74
CA ASN A 321 -10.02 5.49 -22.76
C ASN A 321 -9.69 4.89 -21.39
N HIS A 322 -8.68 4.02 -21.30
CA HIS A 322 -8.14 3.51 -20.02
C HIS A 322 -7.09 4.42 -19.37
N ILE A 323 -6.60 5.46 -20.06
CA ILE A 323 -5.62 6.41 -19.54
C ILE A 323 -6.32 7.74 -19.23
N VAL A 324 -6.03 8.33 -18.06
CA VAL A 324 -6.26 9.75 -17.76
C VAL A 324 -4.90 10.46 -17.74
N ASN A 325 -4.79 11.56 -18.48
CA ASN A 325 -3.59 12.37 -18.60
C ASN A 325 -3.60 13.61 -17.69
N GLY A 326 -2.41 14.06 -17.32
CA GLY A 326 -2.12 15.22 -16.47
C GLY A 326 -2.39 15.05 -14.98
N THR A 327 -3.37 14.24 -14.58
CA THR A 327 -3.74 14.02 -13.18
C THR A 327 -3.45 12.60 -12.71
N VAL A 328 -2.88 12.50 -11.49
CA VAL A 328 -2.68 11.24 -10.77
C VAL A 328 -3.79 11.09 -9.72
N LEU A 329 -4.67 10.12 -9.94
CA LEU A 329 -5.84 9.85 -9.12
C LEU A 329 -5.59 8.56 -8.32
N TYR A 330 -5.05 8.67 -7.11
CA TYR A 330 -4.93 7.53 -6.20
C TYR A 330 -6.31 7.09 -5.68
N SER A 331 -6.45 5.91 -5.06
CA SER A 331 -7.75 5.42 -4.53
C SER A 331 -8.40 6.40 -3.55
N THR A 332 -7.60 7.02 -2.69
CA THR A 332 -7.99 8.09 -1.75
C THR A 332 -8.47 9.36 -2.46
N THR A 333 -7.98 9.63 -3.67
CA THR A 333 -8.50 10.70 -4.54
C THR A 333 -9.80 10.25 -5.21
N ILE A 334 -9.85 9.04 -5.77
CA ILE A 334 -11.03 8.43 -6.42
C ILE A 334 -12.22 8.27 -5.45
N ALA A 335 -11.96 8.17 -4.15
CA ALA A 335 -12.98 8.21 -3.10
C ALA A 335 -13.69 9.59 -2.99
N ASN A 336 -13.03 10.67 -3.43
CA ASN A 336 -13.47 12.06 -3.23
C ASN A 336 -13.82 12.79 -4.55
N VAL A 337 -13.25 12.40 -5.71
CA VAL A 337 -13.67 12.92 -7.02
C VAL A 337 -14.89 12.17 -7.56
N THR A 338 -15.79 12.91 -8.21
CA THR A 338 -16.93 12.33 -8.93
C THR A 338 -16.58 11.92 -10.36
N THR A 339 -15.60 12.57 -11.00
CA THR A 339 -15.31 12.40 -12.43
C THR A 339 -13.85 12.66 -12.82
N ALA A 340 -13.41 12.00 -13.89
CA ALA A 340 -12.23 12.37 -14.68
C ALA A 340 -12.54 12.37 -16.19
N THR A 341 -11.59 12.81 -17.01
CA THR A 341 -11.65 12.71 -18.47
C THR A 341 -10.49 11.87 -18.97
N SER A 342 -10.74 10.90 -19.84
CA SER A 342 -9.69 10.08 -20.44
C SER A 342 -8.86 10.85 -21.48
N ALA A 343 -7.69 10.33 -21.83
CA ALA A 343 -6.89 10.78 -22.96
C ALA A 343 -7.65 10.64 -24.30
N GLY A 344 -8.59 9.70 -24.36
CA GLY A 344 -9.57 9.54 -25.45
C GLY A 344 -10.78 10.48 -25.37
N GLY A 345 -10.76 11.51 -24.50
CA GLY A 345 -11.81 12.52 -24.36
C GLY A 345 -13.11 12.05 -23.70
N SER A 346 -13.18 10.80 -23.23
CA SER A 346 -14.40 10.24 -22.64
C SER A 346 -14.46 10.52 -21.14
N ARG A 347 -15.65 10.89 -20.66
CA ARG A 347 -15.88 11.19 -19.24
C ARG A 347 -16.03 9.89 -18.44
N ILE A 348 -15.17 9.73 -17.43
CA ILE A 348 -15.20 8.64 -16.46
C ILE A 348 -15.91 9.14 -15.20
N ASP A 349 -17.00 8.49 -14.78
CA ASP A 349 -17.59 8.62 -13.44
C ASP A 349 -16.89 7.68 -12.46
N PHE A 350 -16.74 8.11 -11.20
CA PHE A 350 -16.34 7.24 -10.09
C PHE A 350 -17.51 6.97 -9.15
N ILE A 351 -17.67 5.71 -8.77
CA ILE A 351 -18.77 5.22 -7.94
C ILE A 351 -18.19 4.39 -6.81
N ASN A 352 -18.29 4.88 -5.58
CA ASN A 352 -17.83 4.20 -4.37
C ASN A 352 -19.04 3.66 -3.60
N ASN A 353 -19.08 2.37 -3.30
CA ASN A 353 -20.17 1.73 -2.58
C ASN A 353 -19.67 0.55 -1.72
N ALA A 354 -20.58 -0.15 -1.03
CA ALA A 354 -20.25 -1.27 -0.14
C ALA A 354 -19.69 -2.54 -0.83
N THR A 355 -19.74 -2.63 -2.17
CA THR A 355 -19.16 -3.74 -2.94
C THR A 355 -17.86 -3.36 -3.68
N GLY A 356 -17.43 -2.10 -3.61
CA GLY A 356 -16.13 -1.65 -4.12
C GLY A 356 -16.12 -0.24 -4.71
N THR A 357 -15.00 0.10 -5.33
CA THR A 357 -14.82 1.31 -6.15
C THR A 357 -14.93 0.94 -7.63
N TYR A 358 -15.78 1.65 -8.36
CA TYR A 358 -16.04 1.42 -9.78
C TYR A 358 -15.72 2.68 -10.59
N ALA A 359 -15.22 2.47 -11.80
CA ALA A 359 -15.03 3.51 -12.81
C ALA A 359 -15.97 3.23 -13.98
N ARG A 360 -16.76 4.21 -14.41
CA ARG A 360 -17.76 4.07 -15.49
C ARG A 360 -17.49 5.05 -16.64
N SER A 361 -17.41 4.56 -17.86
CA SER A 361 -17.33 5.37 -19.08
C SER A 361 -18.38 4.90 -20.08
N GLY A 362 -19.31 5.79 -20.45
CA GLY A 362 -20.53 5.41 -21.17
C GLY A 362 -21.29 4.30 -20.44
N ASP A 363 -21.71 3.27 -21.17
CA ASP A 363 -22.43 2.11 -20.64
C ASP A 363 -21.53 1.09 -19.91
N ARG A 364 -20.19 1.23 -19.97
CA ARG A 364 -19.24 0.32 -19.31
C ARG A 364 -18.94 0.77 -17.90
N THR A 365 -19.35 -0.03 -16.91
CA THR A 365 -18.96 0.12 -15.50
C THR A 365 -17.98 -0.98 -15.13
N LEU A 366 -16.77 -0.60 -14.69
CA LEU A 366 -15.67 -1.50 -14.35
C LEU A 366 -15.41 -1.45 -12.84
N LEU A 367 -15.17 -2.61 -12.22
CA LEU A 367 -14.67 -2.71 -10.85
C LEU A 367 -13.15 -2.48 -10.86
N ILE A 368 -12.66 -1.59 -9.98
CA ILE A 368 -11.24 -1.54 -9.65
C ILE A 368 -10.95 -2.71 -8.70
N VAL A 369 -10.17 -3.70 -9.18
CA VAL A 369 -9.87 -4.93 -8.44
C VAL A 369 -8.62 -4.83 -7.57
N GLN A 370 -7.69 -3.94 -7.93
CA GLN A 370 -6.53 -3.55 -7.13
C GLN A 370 -6.17 -2.11 -7.48
N SER A 371 -5.90 -1.28 -6.47
CA SER A 371 -5.55 0.12 -6.65
C SER A 371 -4.11 0.42 -6.24
N ASP A 372 -3.63 1.60 -6.66
CA ASP A 372 -2.41 2.24 -6.18
C ASP A 372 -1.10 1.50 -6.49
N LEU A 373 -1.00 0.89 -7.68
CA LEU A 373 0.26 0.41 -8.20
C LEU A 373 1.09 1.63 -8.69
N ILE A 374 1.86 2.19 -7.76
CA ILE A 374 2.66 3.41 -7.98
C ILE A 374 3.70 3.20 -9.08
N THR A 375 3.88 4.20 -9.94
CA THR A 375 4.98 4.29 -10.92
C THR A 375 5.77 5.59 -10.71
N ARG A 376 6.90 5.73 -11.40
CA ARG A 376 7.72 6.96 -11.44
C ARG A 376 6.89 8.22 -11.75
N ASN A 377 5.86 8.11 -12.59
CA ASN A 377 5.17 9.23 -13.23
C ASN A 377 3.64 9.25 -13.01
N GLY A 378 3.11 8.31 -12.22
CA GLY A 378 1.68 8.15 -12.07
C GLY A 378 1.29 6.93 -11.23
N VAL A 379 0.10 6.41 -11.51
CA VAL A 379 -0.49 5.27 -10.82
C VAL A 379 -1.23 4.36 -11.79
N ILE A 380 -1.14 3.05 -11.55
CA ILE A 380 -1.94 2.03 -12.24
C ILE A 380 -2.99 1.48 -11.27
N HIS A 381 -4.21 1.28 -11.75
CA HIS A 381 -5.30 0.59 -11.07
C HIS A 381 -5.77 -0.56 -11.95
N LEU A 382 -5.81 -1.79 -11.44
CA LEU A 382 -6.28 -2.94 -12.19
C LEU A 382 -7.82 -2.91 -12.26
N VAL A 383 -8.39 -3.15 -13.44
CA VAL A 383 -9.85 -3.20 -13.66
C VAL A 383 -10.31 -4.52 -14.28
N ASN A 384 -11.52 -4.95 -13.92
CA ASN A 384 -12.08 -6.26 -14.32
C ASN A 384 -12.65 -6.33 -15.76
N GLY A 385 -12.51 -5.27 -16.56
CA GLY A 385 -13.14 -5.17 -17.88
C GLY A 385 -12.55 -4.05 -18.72
N LEU A 386 -13.23 -3.73 -19.82
CA LEU A 386 -12.78 -2.76 -20.82
C LEU A 386 -13.79 -1.62 -20.99
N PHE A 387 -13.30 -0.39 -21.15
CA PHE A 387 -14.09 0.73 -21.63
C PHE A 387 -14.30 0.63 -23.15
N GLU A 388 -15.34 1.29 -23.66
CA GLU A 388 -15.54 1.40 -25.11
C GLU A 388 -14.36 2.14 -25.77
N PRO A 389 -14.01 1.79 -27.03
CA PRO A 389 -12.95 2.49 -27.74
C PRO A 389 -13.30 3.95 -28.00
N SER A 390 -12.36 4.86 -27.75
CA SER A 390 -12.46 6.23 -28.24
C SER A 390 -12.39 6.25 -29.77
N SER A 391 -13.14 7.17 -30.37
CA SER A 391 -13.02 7.57 -31.78
C SER A 391 -11.97 8.65 -32.02
N ALA A 392 -11.32 9.15 -30.96
CA ALA A 392 -10.23 10.11 -31.07
C ALA A 392 -8.96 9.45 -31.63
N THR A 393 -8.22 10.17 -32.46
CA THR A 393 -6.89 9.76 -32.91
C THR A 393 -5.89 9.84 -31.75
N PRO A 394 -5.05 8.81 -31.51
CA PRO A 394 -3.98 8.89 -30.53
C PRO A 394 -2.95 9.95 -30.93
N SER A 395 -2.81 10.99 -30.12
CA SER A 395 -1.73 11.99 -30.23
C SER A 395 -0.77 11.84 -29.06
N PHE A 396 0.43 11.29 -29.33
CA PHE A 396 1.50 11.14 -28.35
C PHE A 396 2.64 12.14 -28.60
N PRO A 397 3.37 12.60 -27.55
CA PRO A 397 3.08 12.39 -26.14
C PRO A 397 1.75 13.03 -25.72
N LEU A 398 1.08 12.46 -24.71
CA LEU A 398 -0.23 12.95 -24.28
C LEU A 398 -0.07 14.38 -23.72
N VAL A 399 -0.68 15.36 -24.39
CA VAL A 399 -0.63 16.76 -23.95
C VAL A 399 -1.23 16.85 -22.55
N ASN A 400 -0.42 17.25 -21.57
CA ASN A 400 -0.86 17.50 -20.22
C ASN A 400 -1.67 18.81 -20.20
N GLN A 401 -3.00 18.70 -20.18
CA GLN A 401 -3.93 19.84 -20.22
C GLN A 401 -4.13 20.48 -18.82
N ASN A 402 -3.59 19.85 -17.79
CA ASN A 402 -4.00 19.95 -16.39
C ASN A 402 -2.82 19.55 -15.50
N ASN A 403 -1.76 20.37 -15.48
CA ASN A 403 -0.53 20.14 -14.70
C ASN A 403 -0.79 20.38 -13.21
N GLN A 404 -1.61 19.51 -12.62
CA GLN A 404 -2.17 19.58 -11.28
C GLN A 404 -2.08 18.19 -10.64
N THR A 405 -1.22 18.04 -9.64
CA THR A 405 -1.29 16.85 -8.78
C THR A 405 -2.46 17.01 -7.83
N GLU A 406 -3.47 16.17 -7.95
CA GLU A 406 -4.63 16.25 -7.08
C GLU A 406 -4.26 15.83 -5.66
N THR A 407 -4.10 16.82 -4.78
CA THR A 407 -3.62 16.61 -3.41
C THR A 407 -4.77 16.32 -2.43
N ALA A 408 -6.03 16.33 -2.90
CA ALA A 408 -7.22 16.04 -2.09
C ALA A 408 -7.21 14.62 -1.48
N GLY A 409 -6.60 13.63 -2.15
CA GLY A 409 -6.42 12.27 -1.64
C GLY A 409 -5.11 12.02 -0.87
N ILE A 410 -4.20 13.00 -0.74
CA ILE A 410 -2.93 12.78 -0.05
C ILE A 410 -3.14 12.82 1.46
N THR A 411 -2.79 11.73 2.14
CA THR A 411 -2.84 11.62 3.59
C THR A 411 -1.83 12.58 4.20
N GLN A 412 -2.31 13.56 4.98
CA GLN A 412 -1.45 14.56 5.60
C GLN A 412 -0.70 13.98 6.80
N VAL A 413 0.59 14.27 6.87
CA VAL A 413 1.51 13.86 7.94
C VAL A 413 1.82 15.08 8.80
N GLU A 414 1.91 14.92 10.12
CA GLU A 414 1.96 16.06 11.04
C GLU A 414 3.32 16.77 11.02
N GLY A 415 3.34 18.10 10.91
CA GLY A 415 4.56 18.88 10.78
C GLY A 415 5.27 18.77 9.42
N ALA A 416 4.66 18.10 8.42
CA ALA A 416 5.22 17.95 7.08
C ALA A 416 5.27 19.29 6.32
N ASN A 417 6.44 19.94 6.29
CA ASN A 417 6.67 21.15 5.49
C ASN A 417 6.87 20.81 4.00
N LEU A 418 5.78 20.39 3.35
CA LEU A 418 5.76 20.04 1.94
C LEU A 418 5.83 21.30 1.06
N THR A 419 6.99 21.53 0.44
CA THR A 419 7.31 22.78 -0.29
C THR A 419 6.67 22.93 -1.67
N SER A 420 5.84 21.98 -2.13
CA SER A 420 5.07 22.15 -3.38
C SER A 420 3.77 22.95 -3.15
N PRO A 421 3.39 23.87 -4.06
CA PRO A 421 2.14 24.64 -3.95
C PRO A 421 0.89 23.77 -3.80
N ALA A 422 0.92 22.58 -4.40
CA ALA A 422 -0.14 21.56 -4.29
C ALA A 422 -0.42 21.14 -2.83
N ALA A 423 0.62 21.05 -1.99
CA ALA A 423 0.49 20.69 -0.58
C ALA A 423 0.09 21.88 0.32
N GLN A 424 0.52 23.10 -0.01
CA GLN A 424 0.05 24.32 0.65
C GLN A 424 -1.47 24.49 0.50
N ASN A 425 -2.02 24.10 -0.65
CA ASN A 425 -3.46 24.11 -0.90
C ASN A 425 -4.25 23.00 -0.15
N ALA A 426 -3.56 22.03 0.45
CA ALA A 426 -4.17 21.01 1.31
C ALA A 426 -4.22 21.45 2.78
N GLN A 427 -3.27 22.26 3.24
CA GLN A 427 -3.25 22.86 4.58
C GLN A 427 -4.47 23.78 4.81
N SER A 428 -4.87 24.53 3.78
CA SER A 428 -6.04 25.44 3.81
C SER A 428 -7.39 24.71 3.79
N ALA A 429 -7.43 23.46 3.33
CA ALA A 429 -8.63 22.62 3.36
C ALA A 429 -8.81 21.91 4.73
N GLY A 430 -7.74 21.28 5.24
CA GLY A 430 -7.80 20.47 6.47
C GLY A 430 -8.16 21.24 7.75
N LEU A 431 -7.93 22.56 7.78
CA LEU A 431 -8.26 23.41 8.92
C LEU A 431 -9.72 23.89 8.96
N ARG A 432 -10.55 23.58 7.96
CA ARG A 432 -11.98 23.93 7.95
C ARG A 432 -12.85 22.86 8.63
N SER A 433 -12.51 22.53 9.87
CA SER A 433 -13.48 22.01 10.84
C SER A 433 -14.53 23.09 11.11
N ALA A 434 -15.57 23.13 10.28
CA ALA A 434 -16.66 24.10 10.37
C ALA A 434 -17.53 23.80 11.60
N SER A 435 -17.12 24.32 12.75
CA SER A 435 -17.89 24.30 14.00
C SER A 435 -19.31 24.81 13.75
N PHE A 436 -20.31 23.94 13.88
CA PHE A 436 -21.72 24.33 13.82
C PHE A 436 -22.14 24.99 15.15
N PRO A 437 -22.48 26.29 15.19
CA PRO A 437 -23.17 26.87 16.34
C PRO A 437 -24.65 26.49 16.24
N GLY A 438 -25.12 25.62 17.12
CA GLY A 438 -26.53 25.22 17.15
C GLY A 438 -27.45 26.28 17.76
N SER A 439 -28.73 26.21 17.38
CA SER A 439 -29.89 26.71 18.13
C SER A 439 -30.05 28.23 18.33
N PHE A 440 -31.02 28.81 17.60
CA PHE A 440 -31.99 29.73 18.19
C PHE A 440 -33.39 29.42 17.66
N VAL A 441 -34.41 29.51 18.53
CA VAL A 441 -35.81 29.16 18.24
C VAL A 441 -36.74 30.29 18.67
N THR A 442 -37.28 31.02 17.70
CA THR A 442 -38.48 31.91 17.72
C THR A 442 -38.60 32.56 16.33
N GLY A 443 -39.76 32.87 15.75
CA GLY A 443 -41.15 32.66 16.18
C GLY A 443 -42.05 33.82 15.70
N PHE A 444 -43.18 33.52 15.04
CA PHE A 444 -44.15 34.48 14.44
C PHE A 444 -43.59 35.34 13.26
N ALA A 445 -44.39 35.91 12.33
CA ALA A 445 -45.85 35.93 12.16
C ALA A 445 -46.27 35.80 10.68
N MET A 446 -47.57 35.63 10.42
CA MET A 446 -48.19 35.80 9.07
C MET A 446 -48.34 37.28 8.70
N LEU A 447 -48.34 37.59 7.39
CA LEU A 447 -49.39 38.41 6.79
C LEU A 447 -49.55 38.14 5.28
N LEU A 448 -50.78 38.22 4.76
CA LEU A 448 -51.05 38.29 3.31
C LEU A 448 -51.16 39.75 2.85
N LEU A 449 -50.77 40.02 1.60
CA LEU A 449 -51.27 41.00 0.61
C LEU A 449 -50.18 41.15 -0.49
N GLY A 450 -50.46 41.35 -1.78
CA GLY A 450 -51.74 41.47 -2.49
C GLY A 450 -51.84 42.78 -3.27
N ALA A 451 -51.97 42.71 -4.61
CA ALA A 451 -52.07 43.85 -5.55
C ALA A 451 -50.81 44.76 -5.66
N PHE A 452 -50.59 45.56 -6.72
CA PHE A 452 -50.90 45.54 -8.17
C PHE A 452 -50.11 46.72 -8.82
N VAL A 453 -50.11 46.87 -10.16
CA VAL A 453 -49.55 48.04 -10.92
C VAL A 453 -47.99 48.07 -10.94
N LEU A 454 -47.29 48.41 -12.04
CA LEU A 454 -47.69 48.90 -13.37
C LEU A 454 -47.12 48.01 -14.48
#